data_AF-S4VBJ3-F1
#
_entry.id   AF-S4VBJ3-F1
#
_cell.length_a   1.000
_cell.length_b   1.000
_cell.length_c   1.000
_cell.angle_alpha   90.00
_cell.angle_beta   90.00
_cell.angle_gamma   90.00
#
_symmetry.space_group_name_H-M   'P 1'
#
loop_
_entity.id
_entity.type
_entity.pdbx_description
1 polymer ?
#
loop_
_entity_poly.entity_id
_entity_poly.type
_entity_poly.pdbx_seq_one_letter_code
_entity_poly.pdbx_strand_id
1 'polypeptide(L)'
;MAFGLPALATPGAEGLALSVSGDALSAAVADVLAALKGPFKFGLWGIAIYGVLPSEIAKDDPKMMSKIVTSLPADTVTETPVSSLPLDQATVSVTKRVADIVKDERQHIAVVTGRPMSVPVVDAKPTKRPGVFSVSIPGLPSLQVSVPKGVPAAKAPPKGIIAEKGDSRPAGFTAGGNSREAVIRFPKESGQKPVYVSVTDVLTPAQVKQRLEEEKRRQQAWDAAHPEEGLKREYDKAKAELDAEDKNIATLNSRIASTEKAIPGARAAVQEADKKVKEAEANKDDFVTYNPPHEYGSGWQDQVRYLDKDIQNQNEKLKAAQTSLNEMNESLSRDKAALSGAMESRKQKEKKAKDAENKLNEEKKKPRKGTKDYGHDYFPDPKTEDIKGLGELKEGKPKTPKQGGGGKRARWYGDKKRKIYEWDSQHGELEGYRASDGEHLGAFDPKTGKQVKGPDPKRNIKKYL
;
A
#
# COMPACT_ATOMS: atom_id res chain seq x y z
N MET A 1 16.94 11.83 -15.01
CA MET A 1 16.00 10.67 -15.01
C MET A 1 15.00 10.81 -16.15
N ALA A 2 14.45 9.71 -16.65
CA ALA A 2 13.34 9.75 -17.62
C ALA A 2 12.02 10.11 -16.91
N PHE A 3 11.04 10.61 -17.65
CA PHE A 3 9.68 10.78 -17.12
C PHE A 3 9.11 9.44 -16.64
N GLY A 4 8.43 9.45 -15.49
CA GLY A 4 7.83 8.27 -14.87
C GLY A 4 8.81 7.33 -14.17
N LEU A 5 10.13 7.53 -14.29
CA LEU A 5 11.10 6.80 -13.48
C LEU A 5 11.33 7.57 -12.16
N PRO A 6 11.32 6.93 -10.98
CA PRO A 6 11.58 7.60 -9.72
C PRO A 6 13.08 7.85 -9.53
N ALA A 7 13.42 8.96 -8.88
CA ALA A 7 14.77 9.24 -8.43
C ALA A 7 14.79 9.45 -6.92
N LEU A 8 15.91 9.07 -6.31
CA LEU A 8 16.18 9.32 -4.91
C LEU A 8 17.00 10.63 -4.84
N ALA A 9 16.48 11.64 -4.15
CA ALA A 9 17.10 12.95 -4.05
C ALA A 9 17.26 13.34 -2.57
N THR A 10 18.51 13.49 -2.12
CA THR A 10 18.84 13.98 -0.79
C THR A 10 18.94 15.51 -0.81
N PRO A 11 18.20 16.24 0.06
CA PRO A 11 18.29 17.70 0.11
C PRO A 11 19.70 18.19 0.46
N GLY A 12 20.24 19.11 -0.34
CA GLY A 12 21.48 19.85 -0.06
C GLY A 12 21.21 21.29 0.36
N ALA A 13 22.26 22.13 0.37
CA ALA A 13 22.14 23.55 0.77
C ALA A 13 21.21 24.38 -0.14
N GLU A 14 21.17 24.07 -1.44
CA GLU A 14 20.26 24.70 -2.42
C GLU A 14 18.89 24.00 -2.51
N GLY A 15 18.64 23.01 -1.64
CA GLY A 15 17.44 22.19 -1.60
C GLY A 15 17.55 20.88 -2.39
N LEU A 16 16.42 20.44 -2.96
CA LEU A 16 16.35 19.23 -3.80
C LEU A 16 16.78 19.57 -5.24
N ALA A 17 17.37 18.60 -5.94
CA ALA A 17 17.70 18.72 -7.36
C ALA A 17 16.99 17.66 -8.18
N LEU A 18 16.36 18.09 -9.28
CA LEU A 18 15.66 17.27 -10.24
C LEU A 18 16.16 17.60 -11.64
N SER A 19 16.71 16.59 -12.33
CA SER A 19 17.05 16.71 -13.75
C SER A 19 16.26 15.68 -14.55
N VAL A 20 15.37 16.16 -15.42
CA VAL A 20 14.49 15.32 -16.24
C VAL A 20 14.98 15.35 -17.67
N SER A 21 15.22 14.19 -18.27
CA SER A 21 15.68 14.12 -19.66
C SER A 21 14.92 13.08 -20.46
N GLY A 22 14.77 13.37 -21.75
CA GLY A 22 13.94 12.61 -22.68
C GLY A 22 12.48 13.06 -22.64
N ASP A 23 11.82 13.01 -23.80
CA ASP A 23 10.40 13.38 -23.96
C ASP A 23 9.46 12.19 -23.74
N ALA A 24 9.99 10.96 -23.77
CA ALA A 24 9.22 9.73 -23.64
C ALA A 24 9.00 9.33 -22.17
N LEU A 25 7.80 8.85 -21.88
CA LEU A 25 7.43 8.26 -20.61
C LEU A 25 8.08 6.88 -20.43
N SER A 26 8.44 6.50 -19.21
CA SER A 26 8.89 5.14 -18.91
C SER A 26 7.81 4.12 -19.27
N ALA A 27 8.22 2.97 -19.83
CA ALA A 27 7.29 1.92 -20.24
C ALA A 27 6.37 1.47 -19.09
N ALA A 28 6.93 1.34 -17.87
CA ALA A 28 6.17 0.96 -16.68
C ALA A 28 5.00 1.93 -16.38
N VAL A 29 5.22 3.24 -16.50
CA VAL A 29 4.16 4.22 -16.25
C VAL A 29 3.21 4.32 -17.44
N ALA A 30 3.71 4.20 -18.68
CA ALA A 30 2.86 4.19 -19.87
C ALA A 30 1.83 3.05 -19.84
N ASP A 31 2.27 1.83 -19.52
CA ASP A 31 1.41 0.65 -19.38
C ASP A 31 0.32 0.88 -18.32
N VAL A 32 0.71 1.44 -17.18
CA VAL A 32 -0.19 1.70 -16.05
C VAL A 32 -1.20 2.81 -16.37
N LEU A 33 -0.77 3.87 -17.03
CA LEU A 33 -1.65 4.95 -17.48
C LEU A 33 -2.68 4.48 -18.51
N ALA A 34 -2.36 3.43 -19.29
CA ALA A 34 -3.29 2.77 -20.20
C ALA A 34 -4.27 1.86 -19.44
N ALA A 35 -3.79 1.07 -18.47
CA ALA A 35 -4.62 0.17 -17.66
C ALA A 35 -5.64 0.92 -16.76
N LEU A 36 -5.29 2.12 -16.29
CA LEU A 36 -6.15 2.99 -15.46
C LEU A 36 -7.27 3.72 -16.25
N LYS A 37 -7.56 3.33 -17.51
CA LYS A 37 -8.66 3.90 -18.31
C LYS A 37 -9.98 3.12 -18.21
N GLY A 38 -10.04 2.04 -17.42
CA GLY A 38 -11.25 1.22 -17.27
C GLY A 38 -12.39 1.93 -16.50
N PRO A 39 -13.65 1.50 -16.66
CA PRO A 39 -14.77 2.03 -15.89
C PRO A 39 -14.67 1.59 -14.43
N PHE A 40 -14.15 2.47 -13.58
CA PHE A 40 -14.10 2.23 -12.13
C PHE A 40 -15.39 2.71 -11.46
N LYS A 41 -15.82 2.00 -10.41
CA LYS A 41 -16.79 2.57 -9.47
C LYS A 41 -16.19 3.85 -8.87
N PHE A 42 -17.02 4.87 -8.66
CA PHE A 42 -16.58 6.14 -8.08
C PHE A 42 -15.82 5.90 -6.77
N GLY A 43 -14.59 6.40 -6.69
CA GLY A 43 -13.67 6.12 -5.59
C GLY A 43 -12.22 6.41 -6.00
N LEU A 44 -11.32 6.53 -5.02
CA LEU A 44 -9.90 6.68 -5.33
C LEU A 44 -9.27 5.29 -5.54
N TRP A 45 -8.91 4.99 -6.79
CA TRP A 45 -8.22 3.79 -7.20
C TRP A 45 -6.74 4.07 -7.44
N GLY A 46 -5.90 3.05 -7.31
CA GLY A 46 -4.48 3.17 -7.62
C GLY A 46 -3.83 1.86 -8.04
N ILE A 47 -2.81 1.99 -8.88
CA ILE A 47 -1.91 0.90 -9.28
C ILE A 47 -0.51 1.21 -8.72
N ALA A 48 0.02 0.29 -7.92
CA ALA A 48 1.40 0.39 -7.43
C ALA A 48 2.37 0.11 -8.59
N ILE A 49 3.31 1.04 -8.79
CA ILE A 49 4.30 0.99 -9.86
C ILE A 49 5.72 0.79 -9.34
N TYR A 50 5.97 1.19 -8.09
CA TYR A 50 7.24 0.95 -7.42
C TYR A 50 7.04 0.63 -5.94
N GLY A 51 7.74 -0.38 -5.44
CA GLY A 51 7.88 -0.66 -4.02
C GLY A 51 9.10 0.05 -3.42
N VAL A 52 8.99 0.50 -2.18
CA VAL A 52 10.07 1.19 -1.46
C VAL A 52 10.67 0.27 -0.41
N LEU A 53 12.00 0.17 -0.38
CA LEU A 53 12.78 -0.61 0.57
C LEU A 53 13.68 0.33 1.39
N PRO A 54 13.20 0.84 2.54
CA PRO A 54 13.94 1.80 3.37
C PRO A 54 15.29 1.27 3.83
N SER A 55 15.41 -0.03 4.11
CA SER A 55 16.66 -0.66 4.55
C SER A 55 17.76 -0.64 3.49
N GLU A 56 17.40 -0.72 2.21
CA GLU A 56 18.35 -0.62 1.10
C GLU A 56 18.76 0.82 0.87
N ILE A 57 17.83 1.78 1.01
CA ILE A 57 18.11 3.22 0.93
C ILE A 57 19.05 3.64 2.07
N ALA A 58 18.83 3.14 3.28
CA ALA A 58 19.61 3.48 4.47
C ALA A 58 21.10 3.12 4.36
N LYS A 59 21.49 2.21 3.46
CA LYS A 59 22.90 1.87 3.22
C LYS A 59 23.68 3.05 2.64
N ASP A 60 23.04 3.82 1.76
CA ASP A 60 23.63 4.98 1.09
C ASP A 60 23.17 6.31 1.73
N ASP A 61 22.03 6.33 2.43
CA ASP A 61 21.51 7.47 3.20
C ASP A 61 21.04 7.05 4.61
N PRO A 62 21.95 6.88 5.59
CA PRO A 62 21.61 6.40 6.93
C PRO A 62 20.67 7.33 7.72
N LYS A 63 20.60 8.61 7.34
CA LYS A 63 19.75 9.60 8.01
C LYS A 63 18.33 9.64 7.42
N MET A 64 18.04 8.87 6.37
CA MET A 64 16.72 8.77 5.73
C MET A 64 16.17 10.15 5.31
N MET A 65 17.05 11.03 4.84
CA MET A 65 16.71 12.40 4.43
C MET A 65 16.23 12.46 2.98
N SER A 66 16.53 11.43 2.21
CA SER A 66 16.18 11.30 0.81
C SER A 66 14.68 11.33 0.58
N LYS A 67 14.30 11.95 -0.54
CA LYS A 67 12.94 11.97 -1.07
C LYS A 67 12.89 11.20 -2.37
N ILE A 68 11.76 10.56 -2.63
CA ILE A 68 11.47 9.96 -3.93
C ILE A 68 10.80 11.02 -4.77
N VAL A 69 11.46 11.44 -5.85
CA VAL A 69 10.92 12.39 -6.81
C VAL A 69 10.46 11.61 -8.04
N THR A 70 9.25 11.86 -8.52
CA THR A 70 8.74 11.33 -9.78
C THR A 70 8.18 12.49 -10.59
N SER A 71 8.50 12.54 -11.88
CA SER A 71 8.01 13.60 -12.77
C SER A 71 7.29 13.01 -13.97
N LEU A 72 6.31 13.74 -14.49
CA LEU A 72 5.56 13.42 -15.70
C LEU A 72 5.38 14.69 -16.55
N PRO A 73 5.23 14.59 -17.87
CA PRO A 73 4.73 15.70 -18.67
C PRO A 73 3.33 16.10 -18.15
N ALA A 74 3.05 17.40 -17.99
CA ALA A 74 1.82 17.84 -17.31
C ALA A 74 0.53 17.39 -18.05
N ASP A 75 0.57 17.33 -19.38
CA ASP A 75 -0.52 16.84 -20.23
C ASP A 75 -0.90 15.36 -20.01
N THR A 76 -0.05 14.59 -19.31
CA THR A 76 -0.37 13.21 -18.92
C THR A 76 -1.30 13.12 -17.71
N VAL A 77 -1.38 14.20 -16.90
CA VAL A 77 -2.14 14.24 -15.66
C VAL A 77 -3.28 15.26 -15.69
N THR A 78 -3.24 16.24 -16.57
CA THR A 78 -4.32 17.23 -16.74
C THR A 78 -4.69 17.41 -18.21
N GLU A 79 -5.98 17.55 -18.45
CA GLU A 79 -6.53 17.94 -19.76
C GLU A 79 -6.54 19.46 -19.94
N THR A 80 -6.27 20.21 -18.87
CA THR A 80 -6.23 21.68 -18.91
C THR A 80 -4.88 22.16 -19.45
N PRO A 81 -4.84 23.03 -20.48
CA PRO A 81 -3.60 23.56 -21.00
C PRO A 81 -2.92 24.51 -19.98
N VAL A 82 -1.97 23.97 -19.22
CA VAL A 82 -1.34 24.67 -18.08
C VAL A 82 -0.68 25.98 -18.50
N SER A 83 -0.08 26.02 -19.70
CA SER A 83 0.57 27.22 -20.24
C SER A 83 -0.39 28.38 -20.50
N SER A 84 -1.70 28.13 -20.64
CA SER A 84 -2.73 29.16 -20.83
C SER A 84 -3.51 29.48 -19.56
N LEU A 85 -3.15 28.88 -18.42
CA LEU A 85 -3.80 29.20 -17.16
C LEU A 85 -3.45 30.64 -16.72
N PRO A 86 -4.41 31.36 -16.12
CA PRO A 86 -4.14 32.63 -15.45
C PRO A 86 -2.93 32.54 -14.50
N LEU A 87 -2.16 33.62 -14.40
CA LEU A 87 -0.96 33.63 -13.56
C LEU A 87 -1.29 33.51 -12.06
N ASP A 88 -2.46 34.00 -11.65
CA ASP A 88 -3.01 33.95 -10.30
C ASP A 88 -3.67 32.62 -9.95
N GLN A 89 -3.84 31.71 -10.92
CA GLN A 89 -4.44 30.41 -10.68
C GLN A 89 -3.49 29.49 -9.90
N ALA A 90 -3.78 29.30 -8.61
CA ALA A 90 -2.93 28.53 -7.70
C ALA A 90 -3.05 27.01 -7.83
N THR A 91 -4.08 26.48 -8.50
CA THR A 91 -4.30 25.02 -8.64
C THR A 91 -4.88 24.64 -10.00
N VAL A 92 -4.62 23.41 -10.44
CA VAL A 92 -5.18 22.84 -11.67
C VAL A 92 -5.82 21.49 -11.38
N SER A 93 -6.95 21.23 -12.03
CA SER A 93 -7.61 19.93 -11.98
C SER A 93 -6.77 18.87 -12.68
N VAL A 94 -6.65 17.69 -12.06
CA VAL A 94 -5.91 16.56 -12.59
C VAL A 94 -6.78 15.30 -12.61
N THR A 95 -6.63 14.50 -13.66
CA THR A 95 -7.31 13.21 -13.80
C THR A 95 -6.53 12.10 -13.09
N LYS A 96 -5.22 12.30 -12.89
CA LYS A 96 -4.31 11.32 -12.29
C LYS A 96 -3.28 12.01 -11.40
N ARG A 97 -2.81 11.31 -10.38
CA ARG A 97 -1.72 11.75 -9.49
C ARG A 97 -0.73 10.62 -9.27
N VAL A 98 0.53 10.95 -9.05
CA VAL A 98 1.53 10.02 -8.50
C VAL A 98 1.63 10.28 -7.01
N ALA A 99 1.25 9.29 -6.21
CA ALA A 99 1.15 9.42 -4.78
C ALA A 99 1.70 8.19 -4.07
N ASP A 100 2.11 8.36 -2.82
CA ASP A 100 2.49 7.27 -1.95
C ASP A 100 1.26 6.51 -1.44
N ILE A 101 1.32 5.19 -1.41
CA ILE A 101 0.34 4.34 -0.73
C ILE A 101 1.06 3.38 0.21
N VAL A 102 0.37 2.91 1.24
CA VAL A 102 0.94 1.93 2.17
C VAL A 102 0.05 0.69 2.20
N LYS A 103 0.65 -0.47 1.92
CA LYS A 103 -0.01 -1.77 1.83
C LYS A 103 1.01 -2.89 2.02
N ASP A 104 0.54 -4.08 2.40
CA ASP A 104 1.40 -5.26 2.52
C ASP A 104 2.69 -4.96 3.33
N GLU A 105 2.53 -4.18 4.40
CA GLU A 105 3.63 -3.73 5.28
C GLU A 105 4.74 -2.92 4.60
N ARG A 106 4.44 -2.31 3.46
CA ARG A 106 5.41 -1.57 2.64
C ARG A 106 4.82 -0.28 2.07
N GLN A 107 5.66 0.73 1.90
CA GLN A 107 5.33 1.94 1.14
C GLN A 107 5.54 1.69 -0.35
N HIS A 108 4.63 2.21 -1.17
CA HIS A 108 4.67 2.11 -2.62
C HIS A 108 4.44 3.47 -3.25
N ILE A 109 5.02 3.69 -4.43
CA ILE A 109 4.63 4.77 -5.33
C ILE A 109 3.57 4.22 -6.27
N ALA A 110 2.44 4.91 -6.36
CA ALA A 110 1.29 4.50 -7.15
C ALA A 110 0.79 5.64 -8.03
N VAL A 111 0.19 5.28 -9.16
CA VAL A 111 -0.64 6.21 -9.94
C VAL A 111 -2.08 6.05 -9.45
N VAL A 112 -2.70 7.15 -9.02
CA VAL A 112 -4.07 7.17 -8.47
C VAL A 112 -5.04 7.99 -9.33
N THR A 113 -6.31 7.57 -9.39
CA THR A 113 -7.39 8.18 -10.19
C THR A 113 -8.79 7.86 -9.63
N GLY A 114 -9.86 8.32 -10.28
CA GLY A 114 -11.24 7.89 -10.03
C GLY A 114 -12.10 8.82 -9.17
N ARG A 115 -11.54 9.97 -8.73
CA ARG A 115 -12.29 11.07 -8.09
C ARG A 115 -11.77 12.43 -8.59
N PRO A 116 -12.55 13.52 -8.46
CA PRO A 116 -12.05 14.86 -8.69
C PRO A 116 -10.82 15.16 -7.82
N MET A 117 -9.74 15.61 -8.45
CA MET A 117 -8.47 15.92 -7.80
C MET A 117 -7.90 17.20 -8.39
N SER A 118 -7.16 17.95 -7.58
CA SER A 118 -6.39 19.10 -8.02
C SER A 118 -5.01 19.09 -7.38
N VAL A 119 -4.06 19.74 -8.03
CA VAL A 119 -2.72 19.97 -7.51
C VAL A 119 -2.33 21.44 -7.67
N PRO A 120 -1.44 21.96 -6.80
CA PRO A 120 -0.87 23.29 -6.97
C PRO A 120 -0.24 23.51 -8.35
N VAL A 121 -0.39 24.72 -8.87
CA VAL A 121 0.42 25.22 -9.99
C VAL A 121 1.49 26.14 -9.40
N VAL A 122 2.75 25.89 -9.74
CA VAL A 122 3.88 26.66 -9.23
C VAL A 122 4.72 27.18 -10.40
N ASP A 123 5.14 28.44 -10.29
CA ASP A 123 5.97 29.08 -11.31
C ASP A 123 7.46 28.85 -11.04
N ALA A 124 8.16 28.38 -12.06
CA ALA A 124 9.60 28.18 -12.01
C ALA A 124 10.33 29.51 -12.23
N LYS A 125 11.28 29.83 -11.35
CA LYS A 125 12.07 31.07 -11.43
C LYS A 125 13.44 30.77 -12.03
N PRO A 126 13.92 31.54 -13.02
CA PRO A 126 15.28 31.40 -13.53
C PRO A 126 16.32 31.52 -12.41
N THR A 127 17.42 30.76 -12.53
CA THR A 127 18.56 30.87 -11.62
C THR A 127 19.78 31.46 -12.34
N LYS A 128 20.89 31.64 -11.61
CA LYS A 128 22.18 32.03 -12.19
C LYS A 128 22.73 30.98 -13.17
N ARG A 129 22.29 29.71 -13.08
CA ARG A 129 22.73 28.62 -13.97
C ARG A 129 21.75 28.51 -15.14
N PRO A 130 22.20 28.71 -16.40
CA PRO A 130 21.33 28.58 -17.57
C PRO A 130 20.64 27.22 -17.62
N GLY A 131 19.33 27.21 -17.92
CA GLY A 131 18.53 25.99 -17.99
C GLY A 131 18.19 25.34 -16.64
N VAL A 132 18.54 25.97 -15.52
CA VAL A 132 18.17 25.55 -14.17
C VAL A 132 17.20 26.56 -13.57
N PHE A 133 16.08 26.07 -13.07
CA PHE A 133 15.01 26.86 -12.47
C PHE A 133 14.79 26.47 -11.02
N SER A 134 14.51 27.46 -10.18
CA SER A 134 14.14 27.24 -8.78
C SER A 134 12.62 27.26 -8.63
N VAL A 135 12.08 26.29 -7.90
CA VAL A 135 10.65 26.09 -7.70
C VAL A 135 10.38 25.95 -6.20
N SER A 136 9.33 26.61 -5.71
CA SER A 136 8.88 26.52 -4.32
C SER A 136 7.55 25.79 -4.26
N ILE A 137 7.58 24.54 -3.80
CA ILE A 137 6.38 23.73 -3.57
C ILE A 137 6.04 23.80 -2.06
N PRO A 138 4.79 24.11 -1.67
CA PRO A 138 4.41 24.19 -0.26
C PRO A 138 4.77 22.93 0.53
N GLY A 139 5.50 23.12 1.63
CA GLY A 139 5.92 22.03 2.52
C GLY A 139 7.15 21.23 2.07
N LEU A 140 7.83 21.66 0.99
CA LEU A 140 9.10 21.07 0.55
C LEU A 140 10.25 22.08 0.62
N PRO A 141 11.51 21.61 0.75
CA PRO A 141 12.68 22.42 0.43
C PRO A 141 12.59 22.96 -1.01
N SER A 142 13.33 24.04 -1.29
CA SER A 142 13.46 24.57 -2.65
C SER A 142 13.85 23.46 -3.63
N LEU A 143 13.23 23.43 -4.81
CA LEU A 143 13.49 22.42 -5.82
C LEU A 143 14.16 23.07 -7.02
N GLN A 144 15.39 22.66 -7.31
CA GLN A 144 16.10 23.02 -8.53
C GLN A 144 15.71 22.04 -9.63
N VAL A 145 15.12 22.54 -10.72
CA VAL A 145 14.63 21.75 -11.85
C VAL A 145 15.40 22.12 -13.11
N SER A 146 15.92 21.11 -13.80
CA SER A 146 16.47 21.24 -15.15
C SER A 146 15.86 20.21 -16.08
N VAL A 147 15.62 20.60 -17.33
CA VAL A 147 15.14 19.70 -18.39
C VAL A 147 16.12 19.69 -19.56
N PRO A 148 17.30 19.06 -19.39
CA PRO A 148 18.32 19.08 -20.44
C PRO A 148 17.89 18.25 -21.66
N LYS A 149 18.07 18.84 -22.85
CA LYS A 149 17.86 18.17 -24.13
C LYS A 149 19.06 17.28 -24.49
N GLY A 150 18.79 16.09 -25.02
CA GLY A 150 19.83 15.19 -25.55
C GLY A 150 20.74 14.51 -24.51
N VAL A 151 20.40 14.59 -23.21
CA VAL A 151 21.19 13.92 -22.16
C VAL A 151 20.67 12.48 -21.96
N PRO A 152 21.56 11.48 -21.85
CA PRO A 152 21.13 10.12 -21.54
C PRO A 152 20.37 10.04 -20.22
N ALA A 153 19.16 9.47 -20.26
CA ALA A 153 18.38 9.22 -19.06
C ALA A 153 18.73 7.85 -18.45
N ALA A 154 18.73 7.77 -17.13
CA ALA A 154 18.79 6.50 -16.41
C ALA A 154 17.63 5.58 -16.85
N LYS A 155 17.91 4.28 -17.01
CA LYS A 155 16.94 3.28 -17.48
C LYS A 155 16.34 2.41 -16.36
N ALA A 156 16.91 2.46 -15.16
CA ALA A 156 16.52 1.65 -14.02
C ALA A 156 16.32 2.51 -12.76
N PRO A 157 15.41 2.11 -11.85
CA PRO A 157 15.21 2.81 -10.58
C PRO A 157 16.46 2.69 -9.69
N PRO A 158 16.68 3.62 -8.75
CA PRO A 158 17.79 3.57 -7.81
C PRO A 158 17.64 2.40 -6.82
N LYS A 159 18.74 2.05 -6.13
CA LYS A 159 18.71 1.05 -5.06
C LYS A 159 17.65 1.39 -4.03
N GLY A 160 16.93 0.35 -3.60
CA GLY A 160 15.82 0.47 -2.66
C GLY A 160 14.50 0.94 -3.26
N ILE A 161 14.43 1.13 -4.58
CA ILE A 161 13.16 1.28 -5.30
C ILE A 161 13.03 0.15 -6.31
N ILE A 162 12.02 -0.70 -6.13
CA ILE A 162 11.78 -1.88 -6.98
C ILE A 162 10.61 -1.62 -7.91
N ALA A 163 10.77 -1.91 -9.21
CA ALA A 163 9.65 -1.85 -10.14
C ALA A 163 8.63 -2.95 -9.82
N GLU A 164 7.35 -2.59 -9.78
CA GLU A 164 6.26 -3.52 -9.51
C GLU A 164 5.19 -3.39 -10.60
N LYS A 165 4.51 -4.51 -10.90
CA LYS A 165 3.28 -4.52 -11.69
C LYS A 165 2.13 -4.86 -10.76
N GLY A 166 1.64 -3.85 -10.05
CA GLY A 166 0.51 -4.03 -9.14
C GLY A 166 -0.83 -4.12 -9.90
N ASP A 167 -1.81 -4.76 -9.27
CA ASP A 167 -3.20 -4.71 -9.72
C ASP A 167 -3.87 -3.39 -9.30
N SER A 168 -4.94 -3.02 -10.03
CA SER A 168 -5.80 -1.90 -9.66
C SER A 168 -6.60 -2.22 -8.40
N ARG A 169 -6.57 -1.31 -7.43
CA ARG A 169 -7.27 -1.46 -6.14
C ARG A 169 -7.65 -0.09 -5.56
N PRO A 170 -8.51 -0.05 -4.52
CA PRO A 170 -8.67 1.17 -3.72
C PRO A 170 -7.31 1.66 -3.19
N ALA A 171 -7.04 2.95 -3.32
CA ALA A 171 -5.72 3.53 -3.02
C ALA A 171 -5.40 3.63 -1.51
N GLY A 172 -6.41 3.47 -0.64
CA GLY A 172 -6.30 3.67 0.81
C GLY A 172 -6.73 5.08 1.25
N PHE A 173 -7.09 5.23 2.51
CA PHE A 173 -7.57 6.49 3.09
C PHE A 173 -6.46 7.53 3.30
N THR A 174 -5.22 7.08 3.39
CA THR A 174 -4.02 7.89 3.62
C THR A 174 -3.17 8.06 2.36
N ALA A 175 -3.69 7.65 1.19
CA ALA A 175 -3.01 7.82 -0.09
C ALA A 175 -2.54 9.27 -0.30
N GLY A 176 -1.26 9.44 -0.61
CA GLY A 176 -0.59 10.73 -0.77
C GLY A 176 -0.32 11.48 0.53
N GLY A 177 -0.50 10.86 1.70
CA GLY A 177 -0.27 11.49 3.00
C GLY A 177 1.17 12.02 3.16
N ASN A 178 2.13 11.35 2.52
CA ASN A 178 3.54 11.70 2.53
C ASN A 178 4.06 12.15 1.14
N SER A 179 3.15 12.50 0.23
CA SER A 179 3.47 13.10 -1.06
C SER A 179 3.11 14.58 -1.08
N ARG A 180 3.94 15.37 -1.76
CA ARG A 180 3.69 16.77 -2.11
C ARG A 180 3.88 16.91 -3.61
N GLU A 181 2.88 17.46 -4.26
CA GLU A 181 2.75 17.43 -5.72
C GLU A 181 2.49 18.83 -6.25
N ALA A 182 2.96 19.09 -7.47
CA ALA A 182 2.65 20.32 -8.17
C ALA A 182 2.81 20.14 -9.69
N VAL A 183 2.11 20.98 -10.44
CA VAL A 183 2.45 21.25 -11.84
C VAL A 183 3.32 22.49 -11.90
N ILE A 184 4.51 22.34 -12.48
CA ILE A 184 5.50 23.38 -12.63
C ILE A 184 5.31 24.04 -14.00
N ARG A 185 5.00 25.34 -13.98
CA ARG A 185 4.92 26.19 -15.17
C ARG A 185 6.25 26.95 -15.32
N PHE A 186 6.85 26.86 -16.50
CA PHE A 186 8.12 27.54 -16.79
C PHE A 186 7.88 28.90 -17.44
N PRO A 187 8.83 29.85 -17.34
CA PRO A 187 8.76 31.12 -18.04
C PRO A 187 8.58 30.91 -19.54
N LYS A 188 7.75 31.73 -20.20
CA LYS A 188 7.38 31.55 -21.61
C LYS A 188 8.60 31.57 -22.52
N GLU A 189 9.61 32.37 -22.16
CA GLU A 189 10.85 32.57 -22.91
C GLU A 189 11.74 31.32 -22.88
N SER A 190 11.56 30.43 -21.89
CA SER A 190 12.33 29.20 -21.79
C SER A 190 11.96 28.16 -22.85
N GLY A 191 10.75 28.26 -23.44
CA GLY A 191 10.20 27.25 -24.35
C GLY A 191 9.95 25.88 -23.70
N GLN A 192 10.10 25.77 -22.37
CA GLN A 192 9.95 24.52 -21.65
C GLN A 192 8.47 24.21 -21.39
N LYS A 193 8.04 23.00 -21.71
CA LYS A 193 6.67 22.54 -21.41
C LYS A 193 6.48 22.36 -19.90
N PRO A 194 5.26 22.57 -19.37
CA PRO A 194 4.96 22.33 -17.96
C PRO A 194 5.22 20.88 -17.55
N VAL A 195 5.71 20.70 -16.32
CA VAL A 195 6.09 19.40 -15.76
C VAL A 195 5.33 19.14 -14.47
N TYR A 196 4.66 18.00 -14.36
CA TYR A 196 4.12 17.51 -13.10
C TYR A 196 5.24 16.87 -12.28
N VAL A 197 5.31 17.18 -10.99
CA VAL A 197 6.26 16.59 -10.04
C VAL A 197 5.53 16.12 -8.80
N SER A 198 5.85 14.91 -8.35
CA SER A 198 5.50 14.35 -7.06
C SER A 198 6.77 14.08 -6.26
N VAL A 199 6.85 14.64 -5.05
CA VAL A 199 7.94 14.42 -4.10
C VAL A 199 7.38 13.71 -2.89
N THR A 200 7.92 12.54 -2.60
CA THR A 200 7.43 11.62 -1.57
C THR A 200 8.50 11.38 -0.52
N ASP A 201 8.11 11.43 0.76
CA ASP A 201 9.01 11.03 1.85
C ASP A 201 9.27 9.52 1.84
N VAL A 202 10.51 9.11 2.06
CA VAL A 202 10.83 7.69 2.31
C VAL A 202 10.46 7.36 3.75
N LEU A 203 9.46 6.49 3.94
CA LEU A 203 8.99 6.12 5.28
C LEU A 203 9.90 5.07 5.92
N THR A 204 10.26 5.28 7.18
CA THR A 204 10.86 4.24 8.01
C THR A 204 9.86 3.10 8.28
N PRO A 205 10.31 1.89 8.67
CA PRO A 205 9.40 0.81 9.05
C PRO A 205 8.40 1.20 10.14
N ALA A 206 8.82 2.03 11.12
CA ALA A 206 7.94 2.53 12.16
C ALA A 206 6.84 3.45 11.61
N GLN A 207 7.16 4.35 10.67
CA GLN A 207 6.18 5.22 10.03
C GLN A 207 5.24 4.44 9.08
N VAL A 208 5.74 3.42 8.39
CA VAL A 208 4.91 2.49 7.60
C VAL A 208 3.88 1.82 8.51
N LYS A 209 4.29 1.33 9.69
CA LYS A 209 3.38 0.76 10.67
C LYS A 209 2.33 1.77 11.15
N GLN A 210 2.72 3.00 11.48
CA GLN A 210 1.79 4.07 11.85
C GLN A 210 0.76 4.36 10.75
N ARG A 211 1.19 4.37 9.48
CA ARG A 211 0.29 4.54 8.33
C ARG A 211 -0.69 3.38 8.19
N LEU A 212 -0.25 2.14 8.40
CA LEU A 212 -1.14 0.96 8.39
C LEU A 212 -2.15 0.97 9.53
N GLU A 213 -1.74 1.39 10.72
CA GLU A 213 -2.63 1.55 11.87
C GLU A 213 -3.70 2.63 11.61
N GLU A 214 -3.31 3.76 11.01
CA GLU A 214 -4.26 4.81 10.60
C GLU A 214 -5.19 4.36 9.47
N GLU A 215 -4.69 3.63 8.47
CA GLU A 215 -5.52 2.99 7.44
C GLU A 215 -6.55 2.06 8.05
N LYS A 216 -6.12 1.16 8.94
CA LYS A 216 -7.01 0.23 9.65
C LYS A 216 -8.05 0.97 10.48
N ARG A 217 -7.64 2.02 11.21
CA ARG A 217 -8.54 2.84 12.03
C ARG A 217 -9.61 3.53 11.17
N ARG A 218 -9.22 4.11 10.03
CA ARG A 218 -10.16 4.76 9.10
C ARG A 218 -11.07 3.75 8.41
N GLN A 219 -10.54 2.60 8.02
CA GLN A 219 -11.33 1.51 7.45
C GLN A 219 -12.38 1.00 8.45
N GLN A 220 -12.01 0.79 9.71
CA GLN A 220 -12.96 0.40 10.77
C GLN A 220 -14.05 1.46 10.99
N ALA A 221 -13.66 2.74 11.01
CA ALA A 221 -14.64 3.83 11.12
C ALA A 221 -15.57 3.89 9.90
N TRP A 222 -15.05 3.64 8.70
CA TRP A 222 -15.83 3.56 7.47
C TRP A 222 -16.80 2.38 7.49
N ASP A 223 -16.32 1.18 7.84
CA ASP A 223 -17.12 -0.05 7.88
C ASP A 223 -18.24 0.06 8.95
N ALA A 224 -17.96 0.71 10.09
CA ALA A 224 -18.97 0.99 11.11
C ALA A 224 -20.04 2.00 10.64
N ALA A 225 -19.65 2.97 9.81
CA ALA A 225 -20.57 3.94 9.22
C ALA A 225 -21.30 3.42 7.97
N HIS A 226 -20.77 2.36 7.34
CA HIS A 226 -21.33 1.73 6.13
C HIS A 226 -21.46 0.21 6.34
N PRO A 227 -22.39 -0.26 7.20
CA PRO A 227 -22.47 -1.66 7.60
C PRO A 227 -22.60 -2.66 6.45
N GLU A 228 -23.37 -2.33 5.40
CA GLU A 228 -23.51 -3.19 4.22
C GLU A 228 -22.17 -3.38 3.48
N GLU A 229 -21.39 -2.31 3.32
CA GLU A 229 -20.08 -2.40 2.66
C GLU A 229 -19.06 -3.13 3.55
N GLY A 230 -19.08 -2.86 4.86
CA GLY A 230 -18.25 -3.55 5.84
C GLY A 230 -18.50 -5.05 5.85
N LEU A 231 -19.77 -5.46 5.94
CA LEU A 231 -20.17 -6.87 5.89
C LEU A 231 -19.87 -7.51 4.54
N LYS A 232 -19.99 -6.76 3.43
CA LYS A 232 -19.57 -7.26 2.12
C LYS A 232 -18.07 -7.54 2.08
N ARG A 233 -17.26 -6.65 2.65
CA ARG A 233 -15.80 -6.83 2.74
C ARG A 233 -15.45 -8.05 3.59
N GLU A 234 -16.15 -8.25 4.71
CA GLU A 234 -15.97 -9.43 5.56
C GLU A 234 -16.35 -10.73 4.83
N TYR A 235 -17.47 -10.74 4.10
CA TYR A 235 -17.87 -11.87 3.25
C TYR A 235 -16.86 -12.16 2.16
N ASP A 236 -16.45 -11.15 1.39
CA ASP A 236 -15.47 -11.30 0.30
C ASP A 236 -14.13 -11.83 0.84
N LYS A 237 -13.70 -11.39 2.03
CA LYS A 237 -12.52 -11.92 2.73
C LYS A 237 -12.69 -13.37 3.15
N ALA A 238 -13.82 -13.74 3.76
CA ALA A 238 -14.08 -15.12 4.18
C ALA A 238 -14.17 -16.08 2.97
N LYS A 239 -14.74 -15.61 1.85
CA LYS A 239 -14.77 -16.32 0.57
C LYS A 239 -13.34 -16.56 0.05
N ALA A 240 -12.50 -15.53 0.01
CA ALA A 240 -11.12 -15.65 -0.43
C ALA A 240 -10.28 -16.60 0.46
N GLU A 241 -10.49 -16.59 1.79
CA GLU A 241 -9.84 -17.52 2.72
C GLU A 241 -10.25 -18.98 2.47
N LEU A 242 -11.54 -19.22 2.14
CA LEU A 242 -12.07 -20.53 1.77
C LEU A 242 -11.49 -21.00 0.42
N ASP A 243 -11.53 -20.15 -0.60
CA ASP A 243 -10.99 -20.46 -1.93
C ASP A 243 -9.48 -20.76 -1.88
N ALA A 244 -8.73 -20.06 -1.01
CA ALA A 244 -7.32 -20.33 -0.78
C ALA A 244 -7.10 -21.71 -0.11
N GLU A 245 -7.97 -22.11 0.81
CA GLU A 245 -7.91 -23.45 1.43
C GLU A 245 -8.29 -24.55 0.43
N ASP A 246 -9.30 -24.32 -0.42
CA ASP A 246 -9.66 -25.26 -1.48
C ASP A 246 -8.49 -25.49 -2.46
N LYS A 247 -7.75 -24.43 -2.80
CA LYS A 247 -6.50 -24.54 -3.60
C LYS A 247 -5.40 -25.29 -2.86
N ASN A 248 -5.25 -25.09 -1.55
CA ASN A 248 -4.29 -25.83 -0.73
C ASN A 248 -4.62 -27.33 -0.72
N ILE A 249 -5.88 -27.69 -0.50
CA ILE A 249 -6.39 -29.07 -0.55
C ILE A 249 -6.13 -29.69 -1.93
N ALA A 250 -6.44 -28.99 -3.02
CA ALA A 250 -6.17 -29.47 -4.38
C ALA A 250 -4.67 -29.74 -4.60
N THR A 251 -3.80 -28.86 -4.10
CA THR A 251 -2.35 -29.00 -4.18
C THR A 251 -1.86 -30.22 -3.39
N LEU A 252 -2.36 -30.42 -2.16
CA LEU A 252 -2.04 -31.58 -1.33
C LEU A 252 -2.50 -32.88 -1.96
N ASN A 253 -3.74 -32.94 -2.47
CA ASN A 253 -4.25 -34.10 -3.20
C ASN A 253 -3.39 -34.45 -4.40
N SER A 254 -2.95 -33.45 -5.18
CA SER A 254 -2.06 -33.67 -6.32
C SER A 254 -0.71 -34.24 -5.91
N ARG A 255 -0.11 -33.75 -4.81
CA ARG A 255 1.16 -34.26 -4.27
C ARG A 255 1.03 -35.69 -3.76
N ILE A 256 -0.04 -35.98 -3.01
CA ILE A 256 -0.35 -37.32 -2.50
C ILE A 256 -0.47 -38.30 -3.67
N ALA A 257 -1.31 -38.00 -4.66
CA ALA A 257 -1.50 -38.86 -5.83
C ALA A 257 -0.19 -39.09 -6.61
N SER A 258 0.62 -38.04 -6.79
CA SER A 258 1.93 -38.15 -7.45
C SER A 258 2.89 -39.06 -6.66
N THR A 259 2.92 -38.92 -5.34
CA THR A 259 3.80 -39.71 -4.47
C THR A 259 3.35 -41.16 -4.40
N GLU A 260 2.05 -41.41 -4.24
CA GLU A 260 1.45 -42.75 -4.25
C GLU A 260 1.72 -43.49 -5.57
N LYS A 261 1.69 -42.76 -6.70
CA LYS A 261 2.05 -43.33 -8.01
C LYS A 261 3.55 -43.66 -8.12
N ALA A 262 4.44 -42.92 -7.45
CA ALA A 262 5.88 -43.13 -7.50
C ALA A 262 6.39 -44.25 -6.59
N ILE A 263 5.73 -44.48 -5.44
CA ILE A 263 6.14 -45.48 -4.44
C ILE A 263 6.35 -46.89 -5.01
N PRO A 264 5.48 -47.45 -5.88
CA PRO A 264 5.71 -48.76 -6.47
C PRO A 264 7.03 -48.85 -7.24
N GLY A 265 7.39 -47.81 -8.01
CA GLY A 265 8.66 -47.76 -8.74
C GLY A 265 9.87 -47.69 -7.79
N ALA A 266 9.75 -46.93 -6.71
CA ALA A 266 10.79 -46.85 -5.69
C ALA A 266 10.99 -48.18 -4.94
N ARG A 267 9.90 -48.90 -4.64
CA ARG A 267 9.96 -50.25 -4.07
C ARG A 267 10.64 -51.24 -5.02
N ALA A 268 10.33 -51.17 -6.31
CA ALA A 268 10.99 -51.99 -7.33
C ALA A 268 12.50 -51.68 -7.41
N ALA A 269 12.90 -50.41 -7.32
CA ALA A 269 14.30 -50.01 -7.30
C ALA A 269 15.06 -50.55 -6.08
N VAL A 270 14.43 -50.57 -4.89
CA VAL A 270 15.00 -51.21 -3.69
C VAL A 270 15.16 -52.71 -3.91
N GLN A 271 14.17 -53.39 -4.48
CA GLN A 271 14.22 -54.82 -4.76
C GLN A 271 15.33 -55.18 -5.77
N GLU A 272 15.49 -54.36 -6.83
CA GLU A 272 16.55 -54.58 -7.82
C GLU A 272 17.93 -54.32 -7.23
N ALA A 273 18.09 -53.26 -6.43
CA ALA A 273 19.36 -52.99 -5.75
C ALA A 273 19.74 -54.11 -4.76
N ASP A 274 18.76 -54.66 -4.03
CA ASP A 274 18.95 -55.80 -3.11
C ASP A 274 19.36 -57.06 -3.88
N LYS A 275 18.74 -57.32 -5.04
CA LYS A 275 19.14 -58.40 -5.94
C LYS A 275 20.59 -58.24 -6.41
N LYS A 276 21.01 -57.02 -6.77
CA LYS A 276 22.40 -56.73 -7.20
C LYS A 276 23.43 -56.93 -6.09
N VAL A 277 23.08 -56.60 -4.85
CA VAL A 277 23.93 -56.92 -3.68
C VAL A 277 24.10 -58.43 -3.55
N LYS A 278 23.01 -59.20 -3.59
CA LYS A 278 23.04 -60.68 -3.50
C LYS A 278 23.83 -61.32 -4.66
N GLU A 279 23.68 -60.81 -5.87
CA GLU A 279 24.46 -61.26 -7.04
C GLU A 279 25.97 -61.00 -6.85
N ALA A 280 26.35 -59.83 -6.32
CA ALA A 280 27.75 -59.50 -6.05
C ALA A 280 28.36 -60.34 -4.92
N GLU A 281 27.60 -60.59 -3.85
CA GLU A 281 27.97 -61.49 -2.74
C GLU A 281 28.17 -62.93 -3.25
N ALA A 282 27.21 -63.47 -4.02
CA ALA A 282 27.32 -64.80 -4.60
C ALA A 282 28.53 -64.93 -5.54
N ASN A 283 28.80 -63.93 -6.38
CA ASN A 283 29.97 -63.93 -7.26
C ASN A 283 31.30 -63.97 -6.47
N LYS A 284 31.36 -63.29 -5.33
CA LYS A 284 32.52 -63.38 -4.43
C LYS A 284 32.64 -64.77 -3.82
N ASP A 285 31.54 -65.33 -3.33
CA ASP A 285 31.53 -66.66 -2.71
C ASP A 285 31.92 -67.75 -3.72
N ASP A 286 31.40 -67.70 -4.94
CA ASP A 286 31.79 -68.58 -6.04
C ASP A 286 33.29 -68.42 -6.38
N PHE A 287 33.78 -67.19 -6.50
CA PHE A 287 35.20 -66.95 -6.77
C PHE A 287 36.10 -67.58 -5.71
N VAL A 288 35.81 -67.35 -4.43
CA VAL A 288 36.58 -67.90 -3.30
C VAL A 288 36.50 -69.42 -3.24
N THR A 289 35.33 -69.99 -3.56
CA THR A 289 35.09 -71.44 -3.52
C THR A 289 35.86 -72.17 -4.62
N TYR A 290 35.83 -71.66 -5.85
CA TYR A 290 36.42 -72.34 -7.02
C TYR A 290 37.84 -71.91 -7.35
N ASN A 291 38.39 -70.89 -6.67
CA ASN A 291 39.74 -70.40 -6.89
C ASN A 291 40.49 -70.26 -5.56
N PRO A 292 40.96 -71.36 -4.94
CA PRO A 292 41.64 -71.27 -3.66
C PRO A 292 43.01 -70.57 -3.81
N PRO A 293 43.50 -69.83 -2.79
CA PRO A 293 44.67 -68.94 -2.92
C PRO A 293 45.95 -69.61 -3.43
N HIS A 294 46.15 -70.89 -3.09
CA HIS A 294 47.34 -71.66 -3.47
C HIS A 294 47.33 -72.12 -4.93
N GLU A 295 46.16 -72.19 -5.58
CA GLU A 295 46.01 -72.56 -6.99
C GLU A 295 45.94 -71.34 -7.92
N TYR A 296 45.38 -70.23 -7.44
CA TYR A 296 45.21 -69.01 -8.24
C TYR A 296 46.47 -68.11 -8.30
N GLY A 297 47.32 -68.17 -7.28
CA GLY A 297 48.59 -67.43 -7.25
C GLY A 297 48.47 -65.96 -6.83
N SER A 298 49.47 -65.15 -7.22
CA SER A 298 49.75 -63.83 -6.62
C SER A 298 48.66 -62.77 -6.81
N GLY A 299 47.74 -62.92 -7.77
CA GLY A 299 46.66 -61.97 -8.04
C GLY A 299 45.38 -62.17 -7.23
N TRP A 300 45.29 -63.23 -6.42
CA TRP A 300 44.05 -63.62 -5.72
C TRP A 300 43.53 -62.52 -4.78
N GLN A 301 44.42 -61.94 -3.97
CA GLN A 301 44.06 -60.92 -2.98
C GLN A 301 43.52 -59.64 -3.65
N ASP A 302 44.07 -59.25 -4.80
CA ASP A 302 43.59 -58.09 -5.55
C ASP A 302 42.20 -58.33 -6.13
N GLN A 303 41.91 -59.55 -6.61
CA GLN A 303 40.61 -59.91 -7.13
C GLN A 303 39.53 -59.93 -6.03
N VAL A 304 39.84 -60.49 -4.86
CA VAL A 304 38.92 -60.43 -3.70
C VAL A 304 38.66 -58.98 -3.28
N ARG A 305 39.71 -58.14 -3.21
CA ARG A 305 39.58 -56.72 -2.89
C ARG A 305 38.71 -55.95 -3.90
N TYR A 306 38.76 -56.32 -5.18
CA TYR A 306 37.87 -55.76 -6.20
C TYR A 306 36.41 -56.15 -5.97
N LEU A 307 36.15 -57.44 -5.70
CA LEU A 307 34.80 -57.95 -5.43
C LEU A 307 34.20 -57.36 -4.13
N ASP A 308 35.01 -57.20 -3.08
CA ASP A 308 34.61 -56.48 -1.87
C ASP A 308 34.20 -55.04 -2.15
N LYS A 309 34.95 -54.35 -3.03
CA LYS A 309 34.62 -52.98 -3.42
C LYS A 309 33.34 -52.91 -4.25
N ASP A 310 33.07 -53.90 -5.12
CA ASP A 310 31.80 -53.96 -5.84
C ASP A 310 30.62 -54.18 -4.90
N ILE A 311 30.73 -55.13 -3.95
CA ILE A 311 29.71 -55.34 -2.90
C ILE A 311 29.46 -54.05 -2.11
N GLN A 312 30.51 -53.33 -1.72
CA GLN A 312 30.38 -52.02 -1.07
C GLN A 312 29.62 -51.02 -1.94
N ASN A 313 29.97 -50.90 -3.22
CA ASN A 313 29.29 -50.00 -4.16
C ASN A 313 27.80 -50.39 -4.35
N GLN A 314 27.46 -51.68 -4.44
CA GLN A 314 26.06 -52.10 -4.56
C GLN A 314 25.28 -51.84 -3.27
N ASN A 315 25.90 -52.06 -2.10
CA ASN A 315 25.30 -51.75 -0.81
C ASN A 315 25.02 -50.25 -0.63
N GLU A 316 25.91 -49.37 -1.11
CA GLU A 316 25.67 -47.93 -1.14
C GLU A 316 24.46 -47.56 -2.01
N LYS A 317 24.30 -48.21 -3.18
CA LYS A 317 23.12 -48.01 -4.04
C LYS A 317 21.84 -48.51 -3.39
N LEU A 318 21.87 -49.67 -2.72
CA LEU A 318 20.72 -50.19 -1.96
C LEU A 318 20.31 -49.21 -0.86
N LYS A 319 21.29 -48.71 -0.09
CA LYS A 319 21.05 -47.71 0.95
C LYS A 319 20.48 -46.40 0.39
N ALA A 320 20.96 -45.95 -0.77
CA ALA A 320 20.40 -44.78 -1.44
C ALA A 320 18.94 -44.99 -1.88
N ALA A 321 18.63 -46.16 -2.46
CA ALA A 321 17.26 -46.51 -2.86
C ALA A 321 16.32 -46.62 -1.65
N GLN A 322 16.78 -47.22 -0.54
CA GLN A 322 16.02 -47.32 0.71
C GLN A 322 15.76 -45.94 1.32
N THR A 323 16.78 -45.08 1.36
CA THR A 323 16.63 -43.68 1.82
C THR A 323 15.58 -42.96 1.00
N SER A 324 15.65 -43.04 -0.33
CA SER A 324 14.67 -42.41 -1.22
C SER A 324 13.24 -42.92 -0.99
N LEU A 325 13.05 -44.23 -0.82
CA LEU A 325 11.74 -44.81 -0.48
C LEU A 325 11.22 -44.32 0.87
N ASN A 326 12.08 -44.23 1.88
CA ASN A 326 11.71 -43.74 3.21
C ASN A 326 11.31 -42.26 3.15
N GLU A 327 12.07 -41.41 2.47
CA GLU A 327 11.74 -39.99 2.27
C GLU A 327 10.39 -39.81 1.57
N MET A 328 10.08 -40.64 0.56
CA MET A 328 8.77 -40.64 -0.10
C MET A 328 7.63 -41.04 0.84
N ASN A 329 7.82 -42.07 1.66
CA ASN A 329 6.83 -42.50 2.64
C ASN A 329 6.60 -41.43 3.73
N GLU A 330 7.67 -40.79 4.22
CA GLU A 330 7.59 -39.68 5.17
C GLU A 330 6.88 -38.47 4.57
N SER A 331 7.20 -38.11 3.32
CA SER A 331 6.50 -37.04 2.60
C SER A 331 5.01 -37.37 2.44
N LEU A 332 4.68 -38.61 2.05
CA LEU A 332 3.29 -39.03 1.92
C LEU A 332 2.53 -38.94 3.25
N SER A 333 3.16 -39.38 4.35
CA SER A 333 2.57 -39.31 5.69
C SER A 333 2.31 -37.87 6.12
N ARG A 334 3.30 -36.98 5.93
CA ARG A 334 3.16 -35.53 6.21
C ARG A 334 2.04 -34.90 5.39
N ASP A 335 1.96 -35.23 4.10
CA ASP A 335 0.97 -34.67 3.19
C ASP A 335 -0.45 -35.13 3.54
N LYS A 336 -0.62 -36.41 3.91
CA LYS A 336 -1.90 -36.94 4.39
C LYS A 336 -2.34 -36.29 5.71
N ALA A 337 -1.42 -36.10 6.65
CA ALA A 337 -1.70 -35.39 7.89
C ALA A 337 -2.09 -33.92 7.63
N ALA A 338 -1.35 -33.23 6.75
CA ALA A 338 -1.66 -31.87 6.33
C ALA A 338 -3.01 -31.76 5.62
N LEU A 339 -3.37 -32.74 4.79
CA LEU A 339 -4.68 -32.80 4.13
C LEU A 339 -5.82 -32.91 5.14
N SER A 340 -5.68 -33.75 6.17
CA SER A 340 -6.68 -33.86 7.24
C SER A 340 -6.89 -32.51 7.95
N GLY A 341 -5.80 -31.83 8.32
CA GLY A 341 -5.87 -30.50 8.94
C GLY A 341 -6.47 -29.44 8.00
N ALA A 342 -6.14 -29.49 6.70
CA ALA A 342 -6.70 -28.60 5.69
C ALA A 342 -8.20 -28.81 5.51
N MET A 343 -8.69 -30.05 5.54
CA MET A 343 -10.12 -30.38 5.44
C MET A 343 -10.91 -29.85 6.65
N GLU A 344 -10.35 -29.94 7.85
CA GLU A 344 -10.95 -29.33 9.05
C GLU A 344 -10.97 -27.80 8.97
N SER A 345 -9.85 -27.17 8.56
CA SER A 345 -9.75 -25.73 8.30
C SER A 345 -10.79 -25.26 7.28
N ARG A 346 -10.96 -26.01 6.18
CA ARG A 346 -11.95 -25.73 5.14
C ARG A 346 -13.36 -25.71 5.72
N LYS A 347 -13.73 -26.69 6.56
CA LYS A 347 -15.05 -26.73 7.21
C LYS A 347 -15.30 -25.50 8.09
N GLN A 348 -14.29 -25.04 8.82
CA GLN A 348 -14.38 -23.82 9.63
C GLN A 348 -14.53 -22.56 8.75
N LYS A 349 -13.75 -22.46 7.68
CA LYS A 349 -13.79 -21.35 6.71
C LYS A 349 -15.11 -21.31 5.93
N GLU A 350 -15.66 -22.48 5.57
CA GLU A 350 -16.96 -22.59 4.92
C GLU A 350 -18.07 -22.09 5.82
N LYS A 351 -18.06 -22.49 7.10
CA LYS A 351 -19.00 -21.98 8.10
C LYS A 351 -18.88 -20.46 8.24
N LYS A 352 -17.66 -19.93 8.37
CA LYS A 352 -17.39 -18.49 8.47
C LYS A 352 -17.92 -17.72 7.25
N ALA A 353 -17.74 -18.25 6.04
CA ALA A 353 -18.25 -17.64 4.82
C ALA A 353 -19.79 -17.60 4.79
N LYS A 354 -20.46 -18.70 5.18
CA LYS A 354 -21.93 -18.74 5.30
C LYS A 354 -22.46 -17.78 6.36
N ASP A 355 -21.81 -17.72 7.52
CA ASP A 355 -22.19 -16.80 8.60
C ASP A 355 -22.05 -15.33 8.16
N ALA A 356 -20.97 -14.99 7.44
CA ALA A 356 -20.77 -13.66 6.88
C ALA A 356 -21.79 -13.31 5.77
N GLU A 357 -22.13 -14.29 4.91
CA GLU A 357 -23.15 -14.14 3.88
C GLU A 357 -24.54 -13.87 4.47
N ASN A 358 -24.91 -14.62 5.52
CA ASN A 358 -26.17 -14.44 6.23
C ASN A 358 -26.26 -13.03 6.83
N LYS A 359 -25.22 -12.57 7.53
CA LYS A 359 -25.17 -11.19 8.08
C LYS A 359 -25.29 -10.13 6.99
N LEU A 360 -24.59 -10.29 5.87
CA LEU A 360 -24.70 -9.37 4.73
C LEU A 360 -26.12 -9.33 4.17
N ASN A 361 -26.76 -10.49 4.03
CA ASN A 361 -28.13 -10.58 3.51
C ASN A 361 -29.17 -10.00 4.49
N GLU A 362 -28.97 -10.17 5.79
CA GLU A 362 -29.79 -9.52 6.82
C GLU A 362 -29.66 -8.00 6.76
N GLU A 363 -28.45 -7.47 6.64
CA GLU A 363 -28.22 -6.02 6.54
C GLU A 363 -28.81 -5.43 5.25
N LYS A 364 -28.68 -6.14 4.12
CA LYS A 364 -29.27 -5.73 2.83
C LYS A 364 -30.80 -5.64 2.85
N LYS A 365 -31.47 -6.43 3.71
CA LYS A 365 -32.93 -6.40 3.87
C LYS A 365 -33.41 -5.22 4.72
N LYS A 366 -32.54 -4.57 5.49
CA LYS A 366 -32.93 -3.43 6.33
C LYS A 366 -33.26 -2.22 5.46
N PRO A 367 -34.34 -1.47 5.75
CA PRO A 367 -34.63 -0.22 5.06
C PRO A 367 -33.48 0.77 5.27
N ARG A 368 -32.87 1.23 4.18
CA ARG A 368 -31.80 2.23 4.23
C ARG A 368 -32.39 3.60 3.91
N LYS A 369 -32.03 4.59 4.74
CA LYS A 369 -32.23 5.99 4.35
C LYS A 369 -31.21 6.27 3.24
N GLY A 370 -31.68 6.65 2.06
CA GLY A 370 -30.80 7.13 0.98
C GLY A 370 -30.03 8.36 1.44
N THR A 371 -29.17 8.91 0.57
CA THR A 371 -28.51 10.20 0.81
C THR A 371 -29.61 11.25 1.03
N LYS A 372 -29.96 11.52 2.29
CA LYS A 372 -30.84 12.64 2.65
C LYS A 372 -30.15 13.91 2.19
N ASP A 373 -30.90 14.85 1.64
CA ASP A 373 -30.38 16.18 1.33
C ASP A 373 -29.63 16.75 2.53
N TYR A 374 -28.45 17.30 2.25
CA TYR A 374 -27.51 17.83 3.22
C TYR A 374 -28.17 18.99 3.97
N GLY A 375 -28.73 18.76 5.17
CA GLY A 375 -29.35 19.82 6.00
C GLY A 375 -30.60 19.47 6.80
N HIS A 376 -31.08 18.22 6.82
CA HIS A 376 -32.36 17.90 7.48
C HIS A 376 -32.27 17.40 8.93
N ASP A 377 -31.10 16.94 9.39
CA ASP A 377 -30.93 16.50 10.79
C ASP A 377 -30.15 17.54 11.63
N TYR A 378 -29.49 18.51 10.97
CA TYR A 378 -28.69 19.56 11.60
C TYR A 378 -28.84 20.88 10.84
N PHE A 379 -28.86 22.00 11.56
CA PHE A 379 -28.85 23.34 10.98
C PHE A 379 -27.48 23.65 10.36
N PRO A 380 -27.43 24.17 9.12
CA PRO A 380 -26.18 24.52 8.46
C PRO A 380 -25.46 25.64 9.20
N ASP A 381 -24.13 25.59 9.21
CA ASP A 381 -23.30 26.65 9.80
C ASP A 381 -23.63 27.99 9.11
N PRO A 382 -23.92 29.07 9.87
CA PRO A 382 -24.20 30.37 9.28
C PRO A 382 -22.92 30.94 8.65
N LYS A 383 -23.05 31.70 7.55
CA LYS A 383 -21.93 32.46 7.02
C LYS A 383 -21.55 33.55 8.03
N THR A 384 -20.26 33.85 8.13
CA THR A 384 -19.76 34.89 9.04
C THR A 384 -20.46 36.23 8.80
N GLU A 385 -20.71 36.58 7.54
CA GLU A 385 -21.41 37.82 7.19
C GLU A 385 -22.87 37.83 7.64
N ASP A 386 -23.52 36.67 7.79
CA ASP A 386 -24.93 36.55 8.16
C ASP A 386 -25.15 36.59 9.68
N ILE A 387 -24.08 36.49 10.47
CA ILE A 387 -24.16 36.60 11.93
C ILE A 387 -24.24 38.07 12.32
N LYS A 388 -25.37 38.49 12.89
CA LYS A 388 -25.62 39.89 13.27
C LYS A 388 -25.77 40.05 14.79
N GLY A 389 -25.67 41.29 15.27
CA GLY A 389 -25.94 41.65 16.67
C GLY A 389 -24.87 41.27 17.68
N LEU A 390 -23.77 40.61 17.27
CA LEU A 390 -22.66 40.20 18.14
C LEU A 390 -21.35 41.01 17.90
N GLY A 391 -21.46 42.12 17.16
CA GLY A 391 -20.32 42.94 16.74
C GLY A 391 -19.55 42.32 15.57
N GLU A 392 -18.33 42.81 15.33
CA GLU A 392 -17.45 42.21 14.32
C GLU A 392 -16.94 40.84 14.79
N LEU A 393 -17.20 39.82 13.96
CA LEU A 393 -16.73 38.46 14.20
C LEU A 393 -15.62 38.10 13.21
N LYS A 394 -14.61 37.39 13.71
CA LYS A 394 -13.54 36.80 12.89
C LYS A 394 -13.58 35.30 13.03
N GLU A 395 -13.54 34.57 11.93
CA GLU A 395 -13.43 33.11 11.98
C GLU A 395 -12.21 32.67 12.79
N GLY A 396 -12.44 31.66 13.62
CA GLY A 396 -11.46 31.06 14.50
C GLY A 396 -11.21 29.60 14.13
N LYS A 397 -10.02 29.10 14.46
CA LYS A 397 -9.68 27.69 14.24
C LYS A 397 -10.63 26.79 15.04
N PRO A 398 -11.36 25.85 14.41
CA PRO A 398 -12.19 24.88 15.12
C PRO A 398 -11.37 24.03 16.09
N LYS A 399 -11.80 23.95 17.36
CA LYS A 399 -11.13 23.13 18.40
C LYS A 399 -12.07 22.13 19.07
N THR A 400 -13.29 22.52 19.40
CA THR A 400 -14.27 21.65 20.08
C THR A 400 -14.83 20.57 19.14
N PRO A 401 -14.80 19.27 19.50
CA PRO A 401 -15.39 18.21 18.69
C PRO A 401 -16.91 18.32 18.53
N LYS A 402 -17.47 17.91 17.36
CA LYS A 402 -18.92 17.72 17.19
C LYS A 402 -19.35 16.41 17.88
N GLN A 403 -20.53 16.40 18.50
CA GLN A 403 -21.06 15.22 19.18
C GLN A 403 -21.77 14.31 18.17
N GLY A 404 -21.43 13.01 18.15
CA GLY A 404 -22.08 12.02 17.29
C GLY A 404 -21.63 12.02 15.83
N GLY A 405 -20.56 12.74 15.46
CA GLY A 405 -20.06 12.79 14.09
C GLY A 405 -18.58 13.14 13.97
N GLY A 406 -18.09 13.16 12.73
CA GLY A 406 -16.73 13.62 12.41
C GLY A 406 -16.64 15.14 12.34
N GLY A 407 -15.56 15.71 12.89
CA GLY A 407 -15.24 17.14 12.75
C GLY A 407 -15.30 17.95 14.04
N LYS A 408 -15.12 19.26 13.91
CA LYS A 408 -15.09 20.23 15.01
C LYS A 408 -16.14 21.32 14.77
N ARG A 409 -16.63 21.94 15.85
CA ARG A 409 -17.60 23.04 15.79
C ARG A 409 -16.97 24.26 15.11
N ALA A 410 -17.71 24.88 14.19
CA ALA A 410 -17.31 26.17 13.63
C ALA A 410 -17.19 27.19 14.76
N ARG A 411 -16.19 28.06 14.68
CA ARG A 411 -15.79 28.94 15.77
C ARG A 411 -15.55 30.35 15.23
N TRP A 412 -15.98 31.34 16.01
CA TRP A 412 -15.71 32.76 15.76
C TRP A 412 -15.16 33.43 17.02
N TYR A 413 -14.34 34.44 16.81
CA TYR A 413 -13.87 35.35 17.84
C TYR A 413 -14.60 36.68 17.71
N GLY A 414 -15.25 37.10 18.79
CA GLY A 414 -15.90 38.41 18.90
C GLY A 414 -15.28 39.27 19.98
N ASP A 415 -15.68 40.53 20.00
CA ASP A 415 -15.28 41.51 21.02
C ASP A 415 -13.76 41.54 21.26
N LYS A 416 -13.00 41.77 20.19
CA LYS A 416 -11.51 41.77 20.19
C LYS A 416 -10.90 40.49 20.80
N LYS A 417 -11.50 39.34 20.48
CA LYS A 417 -11.13 37.99 20.97
C LYS A 417 -11.38 37.76 22.47
N ARG A 418 -12.18 38.60 23.13
CA ARG A 418 -12.62 38.36 24.53
C ARG A 418 -13.77 37.35 24.61
N LYS A 419 -14.49 37.14 23.51
CA LYS A 419 -15.57 36.16 23.39
C LYS A 419 -15.30 35.19 22.25
N ILE A 420 -15.71 33.95 22.46
CA ILE A 420 -15.68 32.87 21.48
C ILE A 420 -17.13 32.48 21.23
N TYR A 421 -17.52 32.29 19.98
CA TYR A 421 -18.84 31.76 19.61
C TYR A 421 -18.63 30.46 18.83
N GLU A 422 -19.36 29.40 19.17
CA GLU A 422 -19.34 28.14 18.44
C GLU A 422 -20.72 27.78 17.92
N TRP A 423 -20.81 27.22 16.72
CA TRP A 423 -22.10 26.79 16.16
C TRP A 423 -22.60 25.51 16.83
N ASP A 424 -23.83 25.55 17.35
CA ASP A 424 -24.58 24.36 17.72
C ASP A 424 -25.52 23.96 16.57
N SER A 425 -25.04 23.04 15.75
CA SER A 425 -25.79 22.55 14.60
C SER A 425 -27.02 21.72 14.98
N GLN A 426 -27.17 21.28 16.23
CA GLN A 426 -28.38 20.56 16.66
C GLN A 426 -29.56 21.51 16.88
N HIS A 427 -29.29 22.72 17.35
CA HIS A 427 -30.30 23.67 17.77
C HIS A 427 -30.38 24.92 16.88
N GLY A 428 -29.38 25.13 16.00
CA GLY A 428 -29.35 26.29 15.12
C GLY A 428 -29.00 27.60 15.84
N GLU A 429 -28.21 27.51 16.91
CA GLU A 429 -27.86 28.64 17.78
C GLU A 429 -26.33 28.78 17.95
N LEU A 430 -25.87 29.99 18.25
CA LEU A 430 -24.48 30.27 18.59
C LEU A 430 -24.26 30.16 20.10
N GLU A 431 -23.34 29.30 20.48
CA GLU A 431 -22.93 29.10 21.87
C GLU A 431 -21.77 30.03 22.20
N GLY A 432 -22.00 31.00 23.10
CA GLY A 432 -21.00 31.97 23.51
C GLY A 432 -20.17 31.49 24.69
N TYR A 433 -18.87 31.80 24.67
CA TYR A 433 -17.92 31.45 25.71
C TYR A 433 -16.96 32.60 25.98
N ARG A 434 -16.51 32.74 27.22
CA ARG A 434 -15.50 33.71 27.61
C ARG A 434 -14.12 33.20 27.21
N ALA A 435 -13.31 34.03 26.56
CA ALA A 435 -12.01 33.60 26.04
C ALA A 435 -10.94 33.35 27.12
N SER A 436 -11.08 33.94 28.31
CA SER A 436 -10.08 33.83 29.40
C SER A 436 -10.10 32.46 30.09
N ASP A 437 -11.27 31.88 30.29
CA ASP A 437 -11.48 30.67 31.10
C ASP A 437 -12.37 29.63 30.41
N GLY A 438 -13.02 29.99 29.29
CA GLY A 438 -13.89 29.12 28.53
C GLY A 438 -15.28 28.96 29.12
N GLU A 439 -15.67 29.77 30.11
CA GLU A 439 -17.01 29.73 30.71
C GLU A 439 -18.09 30.01 29.66
N HIS A 440 -19.20 29.26 29.72
CA HIS A 440 -20.35 29.48 28.85
C HIS A 440 -21.09 30.76 29.22
N LEU A 441 -21.31 31.62 28.22
CA LEU A 441 -21.96 32.92 28.32
C LEU A 441 -23.44 32.87 27.92
N GLY A 442 -23.90 31.76 27.34
CA GLY A 442 -25.26 31.57 26.85
C GLY A 442 -25.33 31.21 25.37
N ALA A 443 -26.54 30.91 24.91
CA ALA A 443 -26.83 30.70 23.50
C ALA A 443 -27.41 31.98 22.88
N PHE A 444 -27.09 32.24 21.62
CA PHE A 444 -27.43 33.46 20.88
C PHE A 444 -28.02 33.11 19.52
N ASP A 445 -29.07 33.82 19.12
CA ASP A 445 -29.65 33.72 17.79
C ASP A 445 -28.68 34.34 16.75
N PRO A 446 -28.31 33.64 15.68
CA PRO A 446 -27.31 34.13 14.71
C PRO A 446 -27.80 35.34 13.90
N LYS A 447 -29.11 35.46 13.64
CA LYS A 447 -29.67 36.54 12.80
C LYS A 447 -29.81 37.85 13.55
N THR A 448 -29.95 37.81 14.86
CA THR A 448 -30.27 38.98 15.69
C THR A 448 -29.22 39.27 16.77
N GLY A 449 -28.40 38.28 17.13
CA GLY A 449 -27.46 38.34 18.25
C GLY A 449 -28.14 38.36 19.62
N LYS A 450 -29.46 38.18 19.68
CA LYS A 450 -30.21 38.13 20.94
C LYS A 450 -29.87 36.84 21.68
N GLN A 451 -29.66 36.97 22.98
CA GLN A 451 -29.46 35.82 23.84
C GLN A 451 -30.76 35.02 23.96
N VAL A 452 -30.73 33.75 23.54
CA VAL A 452 -31.86 32.81 23.63
C VAL A 452 -31.81 31.98 24.90
N LYS A 453 -30.62 31.74 25.47
CA LYS A 453 -30.43 31.07 26.77
C LYS A 453 -29.33 31.75 27.59
N GLY A 454 -29.53 31.78 28.90
CA GLY A 454 -28.56 32.32 29.86
C GLY A 454 -27.27 31.49 29.96
N PRO A 455 -26.24 32.00 30.66
CA PRO A 455 -25.04 31.25 31.01
C PRO A 455 -25.37 29.92 31.71
N ASP A 456 -24.61 28.87 31.40
CA ASP A 456 -24.72 27.56 32.06
C ASP A 456 -23.38 27.21 32.71
N PRO A 457 -23.26 27.28 34.04
CA PRO A 457 -22.01 26.99 34.75
C PRO A 457 -21.45 25.58 34.50
N LYS A 458 -22.28 24.64 34.06
CA LYS A 458 -21.85 23.26 33.75
C LYS A 458 -21.19 23.16 32.37
N ARG A 459 -21.38 24.14 31.50
CA ARG A 459 -20.83 24.17 30.13
C ARG A 459 -19.59 25.04 30.10
N ASN A 460 -18.50 24.51 29.55
CA ASN A 460 -17.28 25.28 29.29
C ASN A 460 -16.47 24.65 28.15
N ILE A 461 -15.59 25.44 27.57
CA ILE A 461 -14.63 25.01 26.54
C ILE A 461 -13.18 25.22 26.97
N LYS A 462 -12.88 25.26 28.28
CA LYS A 462 -11.53 25.53 28.81
C LYS A 462 -10.46 24.63 28.20
N LYS A 463 -10.79 23.35 27.99
CA LYS A 463 -9.93 22.34 27.34
C LYS A 463 -9.60 22.66 25.88
N TYR A 464 -10.37 23.54 25.25
CA TYR A 464 -10.34 23.83 23.82
C TYR A 464 -10.13 25.32 23.52
N LEU A 465 -9.65 26.14 24.47
CA LEU A 465 -9.32 27.55 24.23
C LEU A 465 -8.21 27.70 23.19
#